data_AF-A0A1L9VHN0-F1
#
_entry.id   AF-A0A1L9VHN0-F1
#
_cell.length_a   1.000
_cell.length_b   1.000
_cell.length_c   1.000
_cell.angle_alpha   90.00
_cell.angle_beta   90.00
_cell.angle_gamma   90.00
#
_symmetry.space_group_name_H-M   'P 1'
#
loop_
_entity.id
_entity.type
_entity.pdbx_description
1 polymer ?
#
loop_
_entity_poly.entity_id
_entity_poly.type
_entity_poly.pdbx_seq_one_letter_code
_entity_poly.pdbx_strand_id
1 'polypeptide(L)'
;MAQRLLDVMDATLMRNIYGLHYPGCSVDEIKHPRPNPLAPLQYAATYWVNHLITFCRQNRTQHCHIGLSDGGRIDTFVKKHILHWLEALSLMGYMSKAVVVIRELKDFLEACTPDQINAIIFLITPRNFPQTIPRC
;
A
#
# COMPACT_ATOMS: atom_id res chain seq x y z
N MET A 1 9.86 13.53 -0.84
CA MET A 1 10.01 12.40 -1.79
C MET A 1 8.84 11.44 -1.70
N ALA A 2 8.49 10.91 -0.51
CA ALA A 2 7.33 10.02 -0.34
C ALA A 2 5.97 10.64 -0.73
N GLN A 3 5.71 11.90 -0.40
CA GLN A 3 4.45 12.60 -0.72
C GLN A 3 4.12 12.59 -2.23
N ARG A 4 5.11 12.87 -3.10
CA ARG A 4 4.92 12.84 -4.55
C ARG A 4 4.58 11.44 -5.06
N LEU A 5 5.10 10.39 -4.42
CA LEU A 5 4.75 9.00 -4.76
C LEU A 5 3.32 8.69 -4.34
N LEU A 6 2.88 9.20 -3.17
CA LEU A 6 1.49 9.11 -2.76
C LEU A 6 0.56 9.80 -3.75
N ASP A 7 0.92 10.99 -4.26
CA ASP A 7 0.09 11.72 -5.23
C ASP A 7 -0.09 10.96 -6.55
N VAL A 8 0.99 10.36 -7.07
CA VAL A 8 0.93 9.50 -8.26
C VAL A 8 0.03 8.28 -8.01
N MET A 9 0.16 7.65 -6.84
CA MET A 9 -0.67 6.50 -6.49
C MET A 9 -2.14 6.88 -6.26
N ASP A 10 -2.42 8.01 -5.62
CA ASP A 10 -3.78 8.52 -5.35
C ASP A 10 -4.53 8.83 -6.66
N ALA A 11 -3.82 9.30 -7.68
CA ALA A 11 -4.37 9.57 -9.01
C ALA A 11 -4.56 8.32 -9.89
N THR A 12 -3.84 7.22 -9.62
CA THR A 12 -3.76 6.08 -10.54
C THR A 12 -4.31 4.77 -9.95
N LEU A 13 -4.23 4.58 -8.63
CA LEU A 13 -4.78 3.41 -7.96
C LEU A 13 -6.31 3.46 -7.98
N MET A 14 -6.90 2.50 -8.67
CA MET A 14 -8.34 2.29 -8.72
C MET A 14 -8.62 0.81 -8.53
N ARG A 15 -9.86 0.48 -8.15
CA ARG A 15 -10.31 -0.91 -8.10
C ARG A 15 -10.30 -1.52 -9.49
N ASN A 16 -9.82 -2.77 -9.60
CA ASN A 16 -9.83 -3.53 -10.82
C ASN A 16 -9.02 -2.88 -11.96
N ILE A 17 -7.74 -2.61 -11.70
CA ILE A 17 -6.84 -1.88 -12.62
C ILE A 17 -6.75 -2.56 -14.00
N TYR A 18 -6.82 -3.88 -14.05
CA TYR A 18 -6.79 -4.64 -15.31
C TYR A 18 -8.17 -4.94 -15.90
N GLY A 19 -9.27 -4.45 -15.31
CA GLY A 19 -10.63 -4.65 -15.83
C GLY A 19 -11.07 -6.13 -15.84
N LEU A 20 -10.57 -6.93 -14.90
CA LEU A 20 -10.88 -8.34 -14.76
C LEU A 20 -12.36 -8.53 -14.46
N HIS A 21 -12.99 -9.44 -15.21
CA HIS A 21 -14.41 -9.75 -15.05
C HIS A 21 -14.68 -10.63 -13.81
N TYR A 22 -13.65 -11.36 -13.34
CA TYR A 22 -13.76 -12.29 -12.21
C TYR A 22 -12.64 -12.07 -11.18
N PRO A 23 -12.96 -11.79 -9.91
CA PRO A 23 -11.96 -11.48 -8.86
C PRO A 23 -11.20 -12.70 -8.31
N GLY A 24 -11.20 -13.83 -9.03
CA GLY A 24 -10.57 -15.09 -8.59
C GLY A 24 -9.59 -15.72 -9.59
N CYS A 25 -9.29 -15.06 -10.71
CA CYS A 25 -8.30 -15.57 -11.67
C CYS A 25 -6.90 -15.56 -11.04
N SER A 26 -6.11 -16.61 -11.27
CA SER A 26 -4.72 -16.62 -10.83
C SER A 26 -3.94 -15.52 -11.53
N VAL A 27 -3.02 -14.86 -10.84
CA VAL A 27 -2.15 -13.82 -11.43
C VAL A 27 -1.39 -14.37 -12.64
N ASP A 28 -1.04 -15.65 -12.62
CA ASP A 28 -0.36 -16.34 -13.71
C ASP A 28 -1.22 -16.51 -14.98
N GLU A 29 -2.55 -16.43 -14.84
CA GLU A 29 -3.52 -16.58 -15.94
C GLU A 29 -3.90 -15.23 -16.56
N ILE A 30 -3.48 -14.12 -15.96
CA ILE A 30 -3.87 -12.78 -16.36
C ILE A 30 -2.98 -12.25 -17.49
N LYS A 31 -3.60 -12.02 -18.66
CA LYS A 31 -2.94 -11.32 -19.76
C LYS A 31 -2.74 -9.85 -19.41
N HIS A 32 -1.48 -9.42 -19.40
CA HIS A 32 -1.13 -8.04 -19.13
C HIS A 32 -1.61 -7.12 -20.27
N PRO A 33 -2.46 -6.12 -20.00
CA PRO A 33 -2.89 -5.18 -21.03
C PRO A 33 -1.69 -4.37 -21.57
N ARG A 34 -1.78 -4.00 -22.85
CA ARG A 34 -0.78 -3.16 -23.53
C ARG A 34 -1.46 -1.85 -23.98
N PRO A 35 -0.97 -0.67 -23.56
CA PRO A 35 0.15 -0.45 -22.64
C PRO A 35 -0.16 -0.88 -21.20
N ASN A 36 0.88 -1.25 -20.43
CA ASN A 36 0.70 -1.71 -19.04
C ASN A 36 0.35 -0.49 -18.15
N PRO A 37 -0.87 -0.43 -17.57
CA PRO A 37 -1.29 0.68 -16.72
C PRO A 37 -0.53 0.73 -15.38
N LEU A 38 0.12 -0.37 -14.96
CA LEU A 38 0.91 -0.44 -13.74
C LEU A 38 2.38 -0.05 -13.93
N ALA A 39 2.87 0.07 -15.17
CA ALA A 39 4.23 0.50 -15.46
C ALA A 39 4.63 1.82 -14.75
N PRO A 40 3.82 2.90 -14.78
CA PRO A 40 4.15 4.12 -14.05
C PRO A 40 4.03 3.98 -12.52
N LEU A 41 3.22 3.02 -12.04
CA LEU A 41 2.99 2.79 -10.61
C LEU A 41 4.04 1.90 -9.97
N GLN A 42 4.75 1.08 -10.75
CA GLN A 42 5.65 0.05 -10.24
C GLN A 42 6.65 0.60 -9.22
N TYR A 43 7.29 1.74 -9.52
CA TYR A 43 8.23 2.37 -8.60
C TYR A 43 7.52 2.92 -7.35
N ALA A 44 6.45 3.69 -7.54
CA ALA A 44 5.74 4.34 -6.44
C ALA A 44 5.14 3.31 -5.47
N ALA A 45 4.43 2.31 -6.01
CA ALA A 45 3.81 1.23 -5.25
C ALA A 45 4.82 0.39 -4.48
N THR A 46 6.07 0.31 -4.94
CA THR A 46 7.10 -0.53 -4.33
C THR A 46 7.92 0.20 -3.27
N TYR A 47 8.20 1.49 -3.46
CA TYR A 47 9.24 2.19 -2.68
C TYR A 47 8.71 3.30 -1.77
N TRP A 48 7.42 3.65 -1.81
CA TRP A 48 6.90 4.76 -1.00
C TRP A 48 7.08 4.55 0.51
N VAL A 49 6.87 3.33 1.03
CA VAL A 49 7.09 2.98 2.45
C VAL A 49 8.57 3.06 2.81
N ASN A 50 9.45 2.51 1.98
CA ASN A 50 10.89 2.59 2.22
C ASN A 50 11.34 4.06 2.31
N HIS A 51 10.91 4.90 1.36
CA HIS A 51 11.21 6.33 1.38
C HIS A 51 10.63 7.05 2.59
N LEU A 52 9.43 6.66 3.04
CA LEU A 52 8.81 7.18 4.26
C LEU A 52 9.67 6.85 5.49
N ILE A 53 10.03 5.58 5.69
CA ILE A 53 10.81 5.11 6.83
C ILE A 53 12.21 5.75 6.83
N THR A 54 12.90 5.76 5.68
CA THR A 54 14.23 6.37 5.55
C THR A 54 14.20 7.85 5.91
N PHE A 55 13.22 8.60 5.40
CA PHE A 55 13.09 10.02 5.68
C PHE A 55 12.84 10.29 7.17
N CYS A 56 11.93 9.54 7.81
CA CYS A 56 11.63 9.70 9.23
C CYS A 56 12.85 9.35 10.12
N ARG A 57 13.61 8.31 9.77
CA ARG A 57 14.82 7.92 10.52
C ARG A 57 15.94 8.97 10.42
N GLN A 58 16.09 9.61 9.27
CA GLN A 58 17.10 10.64 9.05
C GLN A 58 16.74 11.97 9.73
N ASN A 59 15.45 12.27 9.87
CA ASN A 59 14.95 13.52 10.44
C ASN A 59 14.33 13.29 11.83
N ARG A 60 15.15 12.85 12.80
CA ARG A 60 14.69 12.53 14.17
C ARG A 60 13.97 13.66 14.90
N THR A 61 14.13 14.91 14.48
CA THR A 61 13.48 16.10 15.06
C THR A 61 12.13 16.43 14.43
N GLN A 62 11.82 15.92 13.24
CA GLN A 62 10.48 15.97 12.64
C GLN A 62 9.74 14.68 13.00
N HIS A 63 9.44 14.50 14.28
CA HIS A 63 8.39 13.56 14.67
C HIS A 63 7.14 13.83 13.81
N CYS A 64 6.71 12.83 13.06
CA CYS A 64 5.33 12.65 12.60
C CYS A 64 4.64 13.74 11.73
N HIS A 65 5.31 14.81 11.30
CA HIS A 65 4.63 15.86 10.51
C HIS A 65 4.32 15.50 9.05
N ILE A 66 4.65 14.28 8.61
CA ILE A 66 4.38 13.77 7.25
C ILE A 66 2.93 13.27 7.12
N GLY A 67 2.09 13.53 8.13
CA GLY A 67 0.71 13.06 8.18
C GLY A 67 0.59 11.67 8.78
N LEU A 68 1.43 11.35 9.78
CA LEU A 68 1.34 10.17 10.65
C LEU A 68 0.46 10.48 11.87
N SER A 69 -0.72 11.04 11.61
CA SER A 69 -1.73 11.37 12.62
C SER A 69 -3.07 10.91 12.06
N ASP A 70 -4.08 10.72 12.91
CA ASP A 70 -5.43 10.40 12.44
C ASP A 70 -5.92 11.53 11.51
N GLY A 71 -6.40 11.17 10.32
CA GLY A 71 -6.74 12.13 9.27
C GLY A 71 -5.55 12.75 8.53
N GLY A 72 -4.31 12.33 8.83
CA GLY A 72 -3.12 12.73 8.08
C GLY A 72 -3.07 12.14 6.67
N ARG A 73 -2.16 12.61 5.81
CA ARG A 73 -2.07 12.15 4.41
C ARG A 73 -1.84 10.64 4.31
N ILE A 74 -0.95 10.08 5.13
CA ILE A 74 -0.63 8.65 5.09
C ILE A 74 -1.81 7.83 5.60
N ASP A 75 -2.45 8.28 6.69
CA ASP A 75 -3.68 7.67 7.21
C ASP A 75 -4.79 7.62 6.15
N THR A 76 -5.08 8.77 5.55
CA THR A 76 -6.10 8.91 4.51
C THR A 76 -5.80 8.04 3.30
N PHE A 77 -4.54 8.03 2.84
CA PHE A 77 -4.10 7.23 1.71
C PHE A 77 -4.26 5.74 2.00
N VAL A 78 -3.78 5.25 3.14
CA VAL A 78 -3.86 3.83 3.49
C VAL A 78 -5.33 3.41 3.65
N LYS A 79 -6.14 4.17 4.37
CA LYS A 79 -7.59 3.91 4.53
C LYS A 79 -8.31 3.83 3.16
N LYS A 80 -7.95 4.70 2.22
CA LYS A 80 -8.58 4.79 0.90
C LYS A 80 -8.05 3.74 -0.10
N HIS A 81 -6.77 3.43 -0.06
CA HIS A 81 -6.08 2.71 -1.14
C HIS A 81 -5.39 1.40 -0.76
N ILE A 82 -5.44 0.93 0.50
CA ILE A 82 -4.72 -0.30 0.89
C ILE A 82 -5.09 -1.52 0.02
N LEU A 83 -6.38 -1.71 -0.29
CA LEU A 83 -6.83 -2.82 -1.13
C LEU A 83 -6.43 -2.65 -2.60
N HIS A 84 -6.56 -1.44 -3.14
CA HIS A 84 -6.16 -1.10 -4.52
C HIS A 84 -4.64 -1.27 -4.71
N TRP A 85 -3.86 -0.93 -3.67
CA TRP A 85 -2.42 -1.07 -3.66
C TRP A 85 -1.99 -2.54 -3.60
N LEU A 86 -2.65 -3.35 -2.75
CA LEU A 86 -2.44 -4.80 -2.71
C LEU A 86 -2.82 -5.49 -4.01
N GLU A 87 -3.92 -5.09 -4.63
CA GLU A 87 -4.33 -5.56 -5.95
C GLU A 87 -3.24 -5.26 -6.99
N ALA A 88 -2.73 -4.03 -7.05
CA ALA A 88 -1.65 -3.64 -7.96
C ALA A 88 -0.37 -4.48 -7.73
N LEU A 89 0.04 -4.68 -6.46
CA LEU A 89 1.21 -5.49 -6.13
C LEU A 89 1.01 -6.97 -6.46
N SER A 90 -0.19 -7.50 -6.28
CA SER A 90 -0.55 -8.86 -6.69
C SER A 90 -0.43 -9.00 -8.21
N LEU A 91 -1.03 -8.09 -8.99
CA LEU A 91 -0.96 -8.08 -10.45
C LEU A 91 0.46 -7.92 -11.01
N MET A 92 1.36 -7.29 -10.26
CA MET A 92 2.78 -7.18 -10.60
C MET A 92 3.62 -8.41 -10.16
N GLY A 93 3.03 -9.40 -9.52
CA GLY A 93 3.74 -10.58 -8.99
C GLY A 93 4.58 -10.26 -7.74
N TYR A 94 4.30 -9.16 -7.04
CA TYR A 94 5.05 -8.66 -5.89
C TYR A 94 4.38 -8.96 -4.55
N MET A 95 3.55 -9.99 -4.46
CA MET A 95 2.81 -10.29 -3.23
C MET A 95 3.74 -10.63 -2.04
N SER A 96 4.82 -11.37 -2.28
CA SER A 96 5.84 -11.64 -1.24
C SER A 96 6.48 -10.34 -0.72
N LYS A 97 6.77 -9.40 -1.62
CA LYS A 97 7.29 -8.07 -1.28
C LYS A 97 6.24 -7.22 -0.56
N ALA A 98 4.97 -7.29 -0.98
CA ALA A 98 3.86 -6.58 -0.35
C ALA A 98 3.76 -6.92 1.14
N VAL A 99 3.85 -8.22 1.48
CA VAL A 99 3.81 -8.69 2.88
C VAL A 99 4.96 -8.10 3.71
N VAL A 100 6.18 -8.07 3.15
CA VAL A 100 7.35 -7.48 3.84
C VAL A 100 7.16 -5.98 4.06
N VAL A 101 6.77 -5.25 3.01
CA VAL A 101 6.58 -3.80 3.06
C VAL A 101 5.44 -3.40 4.01
N ILE A 102 4.36 -4.17 4.07
CA ILE A 102 3.26 -3.95 5.02
C ILE A 102 3.71 -4.19 6.45
N ARG A 103 4.52 -5.22 6.69
CA ARG A 103 5.10 -5.48 8.02
C ARG A 103 6.00 -4.34 8.46
N GLU A 104 6.90 -3.89 7.59
CA GLU A 104 7.79 -2.77 7.87
C GLU A 104 7.01 -1.48 8.16
N LEU A 105 5.93 -1.23 7.40
CA LEU A 105 5.04 -0.10 7.67
C LEU A 105 4.38 -0.25 9.05
N LYS A 106 3.84 -1.41 9.38
CA LYS A 106 3.22 -1.68 10.69
C LYS A 106 4.19 -1.44 11.83
N ASP A 107 5.37 -2.04 11.79
CA ASP A 107 6.38 -1.94 12.84
C ASP A 107 6.83 -0.49 13.00
N PHE A 108 6.96 0.25 11.89
CA PHE A 108 7.27 1.68 11.91
C PHE A 108 6.16 2.52 12.55
N LEU A 109 4.89 2.26 12.22
CA LEU A 109 3.74 2.95 12.78
C LEU A 109 3.62 2.70 14.29
N GLU A 110 3.76 1.45 14.74
CA GLU A 110 3.75 1.08 16.17
C GLU A 110 4.86 1.78 16.96
N ALA A 111 6.03 1.98 16.36
CA ALA A 111 7.15 2.67 16.99
C ALA A 111 6.99 4.20 17.04
N CYS A 112 6.22 4.81 16.12
CA CYS A 112 6.10 6.27 16.02
C CYS A 112 5.04 6.87 16.95
N THR A 113 3.84 6.28 17.03
CA THR A 113 2.73 6.85 17.83
C THR A 113 1.63 5.81 18.09
N PRO A 114 1.64 5.11 19.24
CA PRO A 114 0.61 4.11 19.57
C PRO A 114 -0.82 4.68 19.64
N ASP A 115 -1.00 5.93 20.06
CA ASP A 115 -2.33 6.51 20.30
C ASP A 115 -3.00 7.16 19.07
N GLN A 116 -2.26 7.52 18.02
CA GLN A 116 -2.76 8.39 16.94
C GLN A 116 -3.12 7.68 15.62
N ILE A 117 -2.80 6.39 15.48
CA ILE A 117 -2.88 5.67 14.19
C ILE A 117 -3.43 4.24 14.33
N ASN A 118 -4.22 4.01 15.37
CA ASN A 118 -4.87 2.73 15.66
C ASN A 118 -5.74 2.21 14.50
N ALA A 119 -6.38 3.12 13.76
CA ALA A 119 -7.18 2.75 12.59
C ALA A 119 -6.34 2.15 11.45
N ILE A 120 -5.14 2.69 11.20
CA ILE A 120 -4.23 2.18 10.15
C ILE A 120 -3.73 0.79 10.56
N ILE A 121 -3.27 0.65 11.81
CA ILE A 121 -2.75 -0.60 12.34
C ILE A 121 -3.82 -1.70 12.25
N PHE A 122 -5.08 -1.38 12.57
CA PHE A 122 -6.20 -2.30 12.41
C PHE A 122 -6.37 -2.76 10.94
N LEU A 123 -6.32 -1.84 9.97
CA LEU A 123 -6.52 -2.18 8.56
C LEU A 123 -5.39 -3.04 7.97
N ILE A 124 -4.14 -2.84 8.39
CA ILE A 124 -2.99 -3.60 7.88
C ILE A 124 -2.74 -4.90 8.66
N THR A 125 -3.49 -5.14 9.74
CA THR A 125 -3.36 -6.35 10.55
C THR A 125 -3.93 -7.55 9.78
N PRO A 126 -3.15 -8.65 9.60
CA PRO A 126 -3.55 -9.83 8.83
C PRO A 126 -4.88 -10.46 9.26
N ARG A 127 -5.28 -10.27 10.52
CA ARG A 127 -6.50 -10.81 11.13
C ARG A 127 -7.80 -10.23 10.55
N ASN A 128 -7.72 -9.07 9.89
CA ASN A 128 -8.87 -8.36 9.33
C ASN A 128 -9.01 -8.54 7.81
N PHE A 129 -8.07 -9.21 7.15
CA PHE A 129 -8.26 -9.62 5.76
C PHE A 129 -9.24 -10.80 5.73
N PRO A 130 -10.30 -10.74 4.91
CA PRO A 130 -11.24 -11.87 4.80
C PRO A 130 -10.47 -13.12 4.39
N GLN A 131 -10.43 -14.11 5.28
CA GLN A 131 -9.66 -15.36 5.15
C GLN A 131 -10.20 -16.32 4.08
N THR A 132 -11.03 -15.84 3.15
CA THR A 132 -11.67 -16.71 2.17
C THR A 132 -11.81 -15.97 0.85
N ILE A 133 -10.76 -16.01 0.03
CA ILE A 133 -10.99 -16.09 -1.41
C ILE A 133 -11.23 -17.59 -1.65
N PRO A 134 -12.45 -18.01 -2.04
CA PRO A 134 -12.67 -19.39 -2.41
C PRO A 134 -11.69 -19.73 -3.52
N ARG A 135 -10.82 -20.70 -3.25
CA ARG A 135 -10.02 -21.34 -4.30
C ARG A 135 -11.02 -22.05 -5.23
N CYS A 136 -10.87 -21.84 -6.52
CA CYS A 136 -11.40 -22.79 -7.50
C CYS A 136 -10.78 -24.18 -7.26
#